data_AF-I0Z0H6-F1
#
_entry.id   AF-I0Z0H6-F1
#
_cell.length_a   1.000
_cell.length_b   1.000
_cell.length_c   1.000
_cell.angle_alpha   90.00
_cell.angle_beta   90.00
_cell.angle_gamma   90.00
#
_symmetry.space_group_name_H-M   'P 1'
#
loop_
_entity.id
_entity.type
_entity.pdbx_description
1 polymer ?
#
loop_
_entity_poly.entity_id
_entity_poly.type
_entity_poly.pdbx_seq_one_letter_code
_entity_poly.pdbx_strand_id
1 'polypeptide(L)'
;SRNLSSRVASYNSRIVGEGESLAEEVKLVKSDISRAMKRAADDNALEELGRAKAVLEGHGPGGDMRKLLKQPTPALLTLLLGQQCNLVTLQRKEAIKLKEEYHAFRDRCGVILFSFALVLLVGLLRADAKREAGEPFSLTPPFMVGVQGFLAWLLYFYTAMALRENVLKVNGSSIRPWWIHHHYWAAITMALLLTLPVDSSAVQAFVRKFLWDADSGQDVWVQGLVMMVQNRYQRRRMYTRIALGKNRAMDVVSGESSGGSGQLLFLYPLL
;
A
#
# COMPACT_ATOMS: atom_id res chain seq x y z
N SER A 1 -31.51 28.79 13.41
CA SER A 1 -30.19 28.51 12.80
C SER A 1 -29.02 29.03 13.64
N ARG A 2 -28.94 30.34 13.98
CA ARG A 2 -27.82 30.92 14.74
C ARG A 2 -27.53 30.28 16.10
N ASN A 3 -28.56 29.98 16.90
CA ASN A 3 -28.40 29.30 18.19
C ASN A 3 -27.80 27.89 18.03
N LEU A 4 -28.29 27.10 17.07
CA LEU A 4 -27.74 25.79 16.75
C LEU A 4 -26.28 25.88 16.30
N SER A 5 -25.96 26.83 15.41
CA SER A 5 -24.58 27.05 14.95
C SER A 5 -23.62 27.38 16.10
N SER A 6 -24.05 28.22 17.04
CA SER A 6 -23.25 28.57 18.23
C SER A 6 -23.04 27.36 19.15
N ARG A 7 -24.07 26.56 19.38
CA ARG A 7 -23.97 25.31 20.16
C ARG A 7 -23.01 24.31 19.50
N VAL A 8 -23.08 24.15 18.18
CA VAL A 8 -22.16 23.29 17.41
C VAL A 8 -20.72 23.79 17.50
N ALA A 9 -20.50 25.10 17.40
CA ALA A 9 -19.16 25.69 17.55
C ALA A 9 -18.55 25.42 18.94
N SER A 10 -19.35 25.60 20.00
CA SER A 10 -18.93 25.30 21.38
C SER A 10 -18.65 23.81 21.59
N TYR A 11 -19.46 22.93 21.00
CA TYR A 11 -19.22 21.49 21.06
C TYR A 11 -17.93 21.11 20.31
N ASN A 12 -17.68 21.69 19.14
CA ASN A 12 -16.47 21.45 18.37
C ASN A 12 -15.20 21.90 19.13
N SER A 13 -15.21 23.09 19.74
CA SER A 13 -14.08 23.54 20.56
C SER A 13 -13.79 22.60 21.74
N ARG A 14 -14.84 22.04 22.33
CA ARG A 14 -14.69 21.09 23.46
C ARG A 14 -14.10 19.76 23.01
N ILE A 15 -14.56 19.21 21.88
CA ILE A 15 -13.97 17.99 21.28
C ILE A 15 -12.49 18.19 20.96
N VAL A 16 -12.13 19.32 20.36
CA VAL A 16 -10.73 19.62 20.01
C VAL A 16 -9.88 19.70 21.29
N GLY A 17 -10.34 20.45 22.30
CA GLY A 17 -9.61 20.58 23.56
C GLY A 17 -9.43 19.26 24.31
N GLU A 18 -10.48 18.43 24.40
CA GLU A 18 -10.39 17.09 25.01
C GLU A 18 -9.44 16.18 24.22
N GLY A 19 -9.46 16.26 22.89
CA GLY A 19 -8.54 15.51 22.02
C GLY A 19 -7.07 15.91 22.21
N GLU A 20 -6.78 17.20 22.33
CA GLU A 20 -5.42 17.72 22.58
C GLU A 20 -4.91 17.31 23.96
N SER A 21 -5.75 17.38 24.99
CA SER A 21 -5.41 16.91 26.35
C SER A 21 -5.03 15.44 26.34
N LEU A 22 -5.86 14.59 25.71
CA LEU A 22 -5.61 13.16 25.62
C LEU A 22 -4.34 12.85 24.82
N ALA A 23 -4.04 13.62 23.77
CA ALA A 23 -2.80 13.47 23.01
C ALA A 23 -1.55 13.75 23.86
N GLU A 24 -1.57 14.77 24.71
CA GLU A 24 -0.47 15.05 25.63
C GLU A 24 -0.31 13.95 26.71
N GLU A 25 -1.40 13.43 27.27
CA GLU A 25 -1.35 12.28 28.18
C GLU A 25 -0.71 11.05 27.53
N VAL A 26 -1.15 10.70 26.32
CA VAL A 26 -0.59 9.58 25.53
C VAL A 26 0.90 9.78 25.25
N LYS A 27 1.32 11.02 24.97
CA LYS A 27 2.72 11.37 24.72
C LYS A 27 3.58 11.18 25.97
N LEU A 28 3.09 11.62 27.13
CA LEU A 28 3.76 11.43 28.42
C LEU A 28 3.90 9.94 28.74
N VAL A 29 2.79 9.18 28.70
CA VAL A 29 2.78 7.72 28.95
C VAL A 29 3.74 6.98 28.02
N LYS A 30 3.75 7.31 26.72
CA LYS A 30 4.69 6.73 25.76
C LYS A 30 6.16 6.98 26.15
N SER A 31 6.46 8.20 26.59
CA SER A 31 7.80 8.59 26.99
C SER A 31 8.24 7.91 28.29
N ASP A 32 7.32 7.76 29.24
CA ASP A 32 7.56 7.12 30.53
C ASP A 32 7.76 5.62 30.37
N ILE A 33 6.92 4.93 29.59
CA ILE A 33 7.12 3.51 29.24
C ILE A 33 8.49 3.33 28.58
N SER A 34 8.85 4.17 27.61
CA SER A 34 10.13 4.07 26.91
C SER A 34 11.33 4.29 27.86
N ARG A 35 11.21 5.19 28.82
CA ARG A 35 12.24 5.45 29.84
C ARG A 35 12.32 4.32 30.86
N ALA A 36 11.18 3.81 31.31
CA ALA A 36 11.09 2.69 32.24
C ALA A 36 11.68 1.41 31.63
N MET A 37 11.38 1.11 30.36
CA MET A 37 11.95 -0.06 29.67
C MET A 37 13.48 -0.02 29.60
N LYS A 38 14.08 1.17 29.44
CA LYS A 38 15.54 1.34 29.43
C LYS A 38 16.17 1.15 30.81
N ARG A 39 15.40 1.35 31.89
CA ARG A 39 15.87 1.28 33.28
C ARG A 39 15.50 -0.05 33.95
N ALA A 40 14.57 -0.79 33.36
CA ALA A 40 14.13 -2.08 33.89
C ALA A 40 15.28 -3.08 33.83
N ALA A 41 15.64 -3.61 34.99
CA ALA A 41 16.65 -4.66 35.15
C ALA A 41 16.03 -6.05 35.38
N ASP A 42 14.72 -6.10 35.67
CA ASP A 42 13.95 -7.31 35.93
C ASP A 42 13.10 -7.68 34.70
N ASP A 43 13.08 -8.96 34.37
CA ASP A 43 12.33 -9.53 33.25
C ASP A 43 10.82 -9.38 33.45
N ASN A 44 10.32 -9.48 34.70
CA ASN A 44 8.90 -9.29 34.97
C ASN A 44 8.47 -7.82 34.74
N ALA A 45 9.30 -6.86 35.18
CA ALA A 45 9.06 -5.44 34.89
C ALA A 45 9.12 -5.13 33.38
N LEU A 46 10.03 -5.77 32.64
CA LEU A 46 10.08 -5.65 31.17
C LEU A 46 8.82 -6.22 30.51
N GLU A 47 8.29 -7.34 31.00
CA GLU A 47 7.06 -7.94 30.49
C GLU A 47 5.84 -7.04 30.72
N GLU A 48 5.67 -6.50 31.94
CA GLU A 48 4.58 -5.57 32.25
C GLU A 48 4.64 -4.29 31.40
N LEU A 49 5.83 -3.70 31.24
CA LEU A 49 6.02 -2.55 30.36
C LEU A 49 5.77 -2.91 28.89
N GLY A 50 6.10 -4.13 28.48
CA GLY A 50 5.76 -4.69 27.17
C GLY A 50 4.24 -4.77 26.95
N ARG A 51 3.48 -5.22 27.95
CA ARG A 51 2.01 -5.25 27.93
C ARG A 51 1.43 -3.84 27.86
N ALA A 52 1.92 -2.91 28.67
CA ALA A 52 1.51 -1.50 28.66
C ALA A 52 1.75 -0.86 27.28
N LYS A 53 2.93 -1.12 26.68
CA LYS A 53 3.25 -0.71 25.32
C LYS A 53 2.30 -1.33 24.29
N ALA A 54 2.00 -2.62 24.41
CA ALA A 54 1.07 -3.30 23.49
C ALA A 54 -0.34 -2.68 23.55
N VAL A 55 -0.83 -2.31 24.74
CA VAL A 55 -2.11 -1.61 24.93
C VAL A 55 -2.09 -0.25 24.21
N LEU A 56 -1.04 0.55 24.42
CA LEU A 56 -0.84 1.85 23.76
C LEU A 56 -0.85 1.73 22.23
N GLU A 57 -0.30 0.63 21.71
CA GLU A 57 -0.19 0.36 20.28
C GLU A 57 -1.43 -0.34 19.68
N GLY A 58 -2.51 -0.48 20.45
CA GLY A 58 -3.82 -0.86 19.94
C GLY A 58 -4.33 -2.27 20.28
N HIS A 59 -3.71 -2.94 21.24
CA HIS A 59 -4.25 -4.18 21.82
C HIS A 59 -5.34 -3.92 22.87
N GLY A 60 -5.50 -2.67 23.32
CA GLY A 60 -6.58 -2.26 24.22
C GLY A 60 -7.91 -1.91 23.53
N PRO A 61 -8.99 -1.69 24.32
CA PRO A 61 -10.31 -1.33 23.79
C PRO A 61 -10.31 0.03 23.07
N GLY A 62 -9.42 0.95 23.48
CA GLY A 62 -9.24 2.27 22.85
C GLY A 62 -8.58 2.24 21.47
N GLY A 63 -8.11 1.09 20.98
CA GLY A 63 -7.36 1.00 19.73
C GLY A 63 -5.99 1.68 19.80
N ASP A 64 -5.39 1.95 18.64
CA ASP A 64 -4.03 2.49 18.57
C ASP A 64 -3.99 3.96 18.99
N MET A 65 -3.62 4.19 20.26
CA MET A 65 -3.62 5.52 20.89
C MET A 65 -2.57 6.44 20.27
N ARG A 66 -1.54 5.89 19.62
CA ARG A 66 -0.50 6.69 18.95
C ARG A 66 -1.08 7.60 17.88
N LYS A 67 -2.24 7.24 17.31
CA LYS A 67 -2.96 8.03 16.30
C LYS A 67 -3.43 9.40 16.82
N LEU A 68 -3.56 9.57 18.13
CA LEU A 68 -3.86 10.86 18.76
C LEU A 68 -2.67 11.82 18.69
N LEU A 69 -1.45 11.27 18.56
CA LEU A 69 -0.25 12.07 18.35
C LEU A 69 -0.15 12.51 16.90
N LYS A 70 0.42 13.70 16.68
CA LYS A 70 0.75 14.19 15.34
C LYS A 70 1.67 13.20 14.63
N GLN A 71 1.16 12.56 13.58
CA GLN A 71 1.94 11.63 12.78
C GLN A 71 2.77 12.39 11.74
N PRO A 72 4.01 11.97 11.47
CA PRO A 72 4.78 12.54 10.37
C PRO A 72 4.09 12.18 9.05
N THR A 73 3.85 13.19 8.21
CA THR A 73 3.27 12.99 6.87
C THR A 73 4.39 12.66 5.87
N PRO A 74 4.32 11.51 5.18
CA PRO A 74 5.25 11.17 4.11
C PRO A 74 5.28 12.21 2.99
N ALA A 75 6.44 12.38 2.36
CA ALA A 75 6.66 13.39 1.33
C ALA A 75 5.65 13.31 0.17
N LEU A 76 5.31 12.10 -0.30
CA LEU A 76 4.33 11.93 -1.39
C LEU A 76 2.93 12.43 -1.00
N LEU A 77 2.50 12.19 0.24
CA LEU A 77 1.21 12.67 0.72
C LEU A 77 1.22 14.20 0.89
N THR A 78 2.31 14.75 1.39
CA THR A 78 2.48 16.21 1.49
C THR A 78 2.49 16.86 0.10
N LEU A 79 3.16 16.25 -0.88
CA LEU A 79 3.23 16.74 -2.26
C LEU A 79 1.85 16.77 -2.93
N LEU A 80 1.05 15.70 -2.78
CA LEU A 80 -0.19 15.52 -3.53
C LEU A 80 -1.44 16.05 -2.81
N LEU A 81 -1.48 15.98 -1.47
CA LEU A 81 -2.65 16.33 -0.65
C LEU A 81 -2.42 17.58 0.20
N GLY A 82 -1.18 18.07 0.27
CA GLY A 82 -0.80 19.20 1.10
C GLY A 82 -0.56 18.83 2.57
N GLN A 83 0.05 19.75 3.31
CA GLN A 83 0.47 19.53 4.70
C GLN A 83 -0.70 19.50 5.71
N GLN A 84 -1.84 20.08 5.35
CA GLN A 84 -3.00 20.24 6.24
C GLN A 84 -4.02 19.09 6.14
N CYS A 85 -3.82 18.12 5.24
CA CYS A 85 -4.74 17.02 5.07
C CYS A 85 -4.61 16.01 6.23
N ASN A 86 -5.64 15.89 7.08
CA ASN A 86 -5.67 14.88 8.13
C ASN A 86 -6.09 13.52 7.54
N LEU A 87 -5.12 12.61 7.46
CA LEU A 87 -5.32 11.25 6.92
C LEU A 87 -5.41 10.19 8.04
N VAL A 88 -5.37 10.61 9.31
CA VAL A 88 -5.42 9.71 10.45
C VAL A 88 -6.87 9.37 10.79
N THR A 89 -7.19 8.08 10.76
CA THR A 89 -8.47 7.52 11.17
C THR A 89 -8.42 7.07 12.63
N LEU A 90 -9.10 7.80 13.51
CA LEU A 90 -9.15 7.47 14.93
C LEU A 90 -10.05 6.25 15.19
N GLN A 91 -11.17 6.13 14.47
CA GLN A 91 -12.11 5.05 14.69
C GLN A 91 -11.60 3.72 14.15
N ARG A 92 -11.68 2.67 14.98
CA ARG A 92 -11.29 1.30 14.60
C ARG A 92 -12.07 0.79 13.38
N LYS A 93 -13.37 1.11 13.28
CA LYS A 93 -14.22 0.69 12.16
C LYS A 93 -13.77 1.31 10.83
N GLU A 94 -13.45 2.60 10.83
CA GLU A 94 -12.94 3.31 9.64
C GLU A 94 -11.57 2.77 9.22
N ALA A 95 -10.71 2.51 10.21
CA ALA A 95 -9.38 1.94 10.00
C ALA A 95 -9.45 0.56 9.31
N ILE A 96 -10.41 -0.29 9.69
CA ILE A 96 -10.66 -1.58 9.03
C ILE A 96 -11.19 -1.37 7.60
N LYS A 97 -12.11 -0.43 7.38
CA LYS A 97 -12.63 -0.12 6.04
C LYS A 97 -11.55 0.39 5.08
N LEU A 98 -10.68 1.29 5.53
CA LEU A 98 -9.54 1.80 4.76
C LEU A 98 -8.65 0.65 4.25
N LYS A 99 -8.45 -0.35 5.11
CA LYS A 99 -7.68 -1.55 4.78
C LYS A 99 -8.39 -2.45 3.78
N GLU A 100 -9.71 -2.61 3.93
CA GLU A 100 -10.54 -3.34 2.97
C GLU A 100 -10.52 -2.69 1.59
N GLU A 101 -10.60 -1.36 1.52
CA GLU A 101 -10.49 -0.61 0.27
C GLU A 101 -9.13 -0.78 -0.38
N TYR A 102 -8.04 -0.80 0.39
CA TYR A 102 -6.70 -1.11 -0.12
C TYR A 102 -6.63 -2.51 -0.73
N HIS A 103 -7.14 -3.53 -0.03
CA HIS A 103 -7.15 -4.89 -0.56
C HIS A 103 -8.05 -5.03 -1.79
N ALA A 104 -9.23 -4.39 -1.80
CA ALA A 104 -10.13 -4.39 -2.95
C ALA A 104 -9.54 -3.65 -4.15
N PHE A 105 -8.77 -2.58 -3.91
CA PHE A 105 -7.99 -1.90 -4.95
C PHE A 105 -6.95 -2.84 -5.56
N ARG A 106 -6.15 -3.54 -4.73
CA ARG A 106 -5.18 -4.54 -5.20
C ARG A 106 -5.81 -5.66 -6.01
N ASP A 107 -6.96 -6.20 -5.55
CA ASP A 107 -7.69 -7.24 -6.30
C ASP A 107 -8.10 -6.73 -7.70
N ARG A 108 -8.70 -5.53 -7.78
CA ARG A 108 -9.10 -4.91 -9.06
C ARG A 108 -7.91 -4.66 -9.98
N CYS A 109 -6.83 -4.10 -9.45
CA CYS A 109 -5.62 -3.85 -10.24
C CYS A 109 -4.95 -5.16 -10.69
N GLY A 110 -5.03 -6.23 -9.91
CA GLY A 110 -4.51 -7.55 -10.31
C GLY A 110 -5.26 -8.12 -11.51
N VAL A 111 -6.59 -7.99 -11.53
CA VAL A 111 -7.41 -8.38 -12.68
C VAL A 111 -7.06 -7.54 -13.91
N ILE A 112 -6.97 -6.21 -13.75
CA ILE A 112 -6.64 -5.32 -14.88
C ILE A 112 -5.23 -5.60 -15.41
N LEU A 113 -4.25 -5.78 -14.52
CA LEU A 113 -2.87 -6.12 -14.89
C LEU A 113 -2.84 -7.40 -15.71
N PHE A 114 -3.46 -8.46 -15.21
CA PHE A 114 -3.55 -9.74 -15.89
C PHE A 114 -4.21 -9.60 -17.27
N SER A 115 -5.41 -9.01 -17.34
CA SER A 115 -6.16 -8.93 -18.59
C SER A 115 -5.51 -8.03 -19.63
N PHE A 116 -5.03 -6.86 -19.21
CA PHE A 116 -4.46 -5.87 -20.13
C PHE A 116 -3.11 -6.36 -20.66
N ALA A 117 -2.25 -6.90 -19.77
CA ALA A 117 -0.98 -7.49 -20.21
C ALA A 117 -1.18 -8.68 -21.15
N LEU A 118 -2.14 -9.57 -20.88
CA LEU A 118 -2.41 -10.73 -21.73
C LEU A 118 -2.92 -10.29 -23.12
N VAL A 119 -3.83 -9.32 -23.18
CA VAL A 119 -4.34 -8.77 -24.45
C VAL A 119 -3.21 -8.11 -25.25
N LEU A 120 -2.34 -7.34 -24.59
CA LEU A 120 -1.19 -6.73 -25.26
C LEU A 120 -0.18 -7.76 -25.73
N LEU A 121 0.13 -8.78 -24.93
CA LEU A 121 1.07 -9.83 -25.31
C LEU A 121 0.57 -10.58 -26.57
N VAL A 122 -0.65 -11.11 -26.52
CA VAL A 122 -1.24 -11.82 -27.67
C VAL A 122 -1.38 -10.91 -28.88
N GLY A 123 -1.76 -9.65 -28.66
CA GLY A 123 -1.90 -8.64 -29.70
C GLY A 123 -0.59 -8.32 -30.41
N LEU A 124 0.48 -8.10 -29.66
CA LEU A 124 1.82 -7.81 -30.19
C LEU A 124 2.41 -9.02 -30.91
N LEU A 125 2.30 -10.23 -30.36
CA LEU A 125 2.74 -11.46 -31.03
C LEU A 125 2.01 -11.67 -32.37
N ARG A 126 0.69 -11.41 -32.41
CA ARG A 126 -0.10 -11.51 -33.65
C ARG A 126 0.24 -10.40 -34.64
N ALA A 127 0.55 -9.19 -34.18
CA ALA A 127 0.97 -8.09 -35.03
C ALA A 127 2.36 -8.37 -35.65
N ASP A 128 3.31 -8.90 -34.87
CA ASP A 128 4.63 -9.31 -35.34
C ASP A 128 4.51 -10.43 -36.40
N ALA A 129 3.72 -11.48 -36.14
CA ALA A 129 3.50 -12.56 -37.11
C ALA A 129 2.86 -12.09 -38.43
N LYS A 130 1.90 -11.17 -38.38
CA LYS A 130 1.28 -10.58 -39.59
C LYS A 130 2.23 -9.69 -40.38
N ARG A 131 3.11 -8.96 -39.68
CA ARG A 131 4.16 -8.15 -40.30
C ARG A 131 5.16 -9.04 -41.04
N GLU A 132 5.55 -10.18 -40.45
CA GLU A 132 6.42 -11.17 -41.09
C GLU A 132 5.77 -11.82 -42.32
N ALA A 133 4.45 -12.06 -42.28
CA ALA A 133 3.69 -12.59 -43.41
C ALA A 133 3.48 -11.59 -44.57
N GLY A 134 3.91 -10.32 -44.43
CA GLY A 134 3.81 -9.31 -45.48
C GLY A 134 2.38 -8.83 -45.78
N GLU A 135 1.44 -8.99 -44.83
CA GLU A 135 0.06 -8.55 -45.04
C GLU A 135 -0.06 -7.01 -45.11
N PRO A 136 -0.92 -6.46 -46.00
CA PRO A 136 -1.07 -5.02 -46.18
C PRO A 136 -1.74 -4.30 -44.99
N PHE A 137 -2.43 -5.05 -44.12
CA PHE A 137 -3.08 -4.52 -42.93
C PHE A 137 -2.38 -5.02 -41.67
N SER A 138 -1.76 -4.09 -40.94
CA SER A 138 -1.13 -4.39 -39.65
C SER A 138 -1.91 -3.78 -38.49
N LEU A 139 -2.15 -4.59 -37.45
CA LEU A 139 -2.69 -4.14 -36.17
C LEU A 139 -1.64 -3.45 -35.28
N THR A 140 -0.41 -3.24 -35.77
CA THR A 140 0.66 -2.56 -35.03
C THR A 140 0.24 -1.19 -34.48
N PRO A 141 -0.39 -0.27 -35.25
CA PRO A 141 -0.70 1.07 -34.72
C PRO A 141 -1.66 1.06 -33.52
N PRO A 142 -2.80 0.33 -33.54
CA PRO A 142 -3.66 0.17 -32.37
C PRO A 142 -2.95 -0.42 -31.14
N PHE A 143 -2.10 -1.43 -31.31
CA PHE A 143 -1.39 -2.04 -30.18
C PHE A 143 -0.29 -1.13 -29.61
N MET A 144 0.32 -0.28 -30.43
CA MET A 144 1.27 0.75 -29.97
C MET A 144 0.57 1.81 -29.11
N VAL A 145 -0.64 2.24 -29.48
CA VAL A 145 -1.49 3.06 -28.60
C VAL A 145 -1.85 2.31 -27.33
N GLY A 146 -2.15 1.01 -27.44
CA GLY A 146 -2.39 0.12 -26.31
C GLY A 146 -1.20 0.07 -25.32
N VAL A 147 0.03 0.03 -25.82
CA VAL A 147 1.26 0.08 -25.02
C VAL A 147 1.34 1.38 -24.22
N GLN A 148 1.09 2.54 -24.85
CA GLN A 148 1.07 3.82 -24.14
C GLN A 148 -0.04 3.86 -23.07
N GLY A 149 -1.23 3.34 -23.41
CA GLY A 149 -2.33 3.21 -22.46
C GLY A 149 -1.98 2.33 -21.26
N PHE A 150 -1.23 1.25 -21.48
CA PHE A 150 -0.77 0.36 -20.42
C PHE A 150 0.32 0.99 -19.55
N LEU A 151 1.28 1.71 -20.13
CA LEU A 151 2.27 2.48 -19.37
C LEU A 151 1.61 3.57 -18.52
N ALA A 152 0.62 4.29 -19.07
CA ALA A 152 -0.16 5.27 -18.33
C ALA A 152 -0.95 4.63 -17.18
N TRP A 153 -1.53 3.46 -17.42
CA TRP A 153 -2.21 2.70 -16.38
C TRP A 153 -1.25 2.19 -15.29
N LEU A 154 -0.04 1.74 -15.65
CA LEU A 154 0.99 1.33 -14.69
C LEU A 154 1.46 2.51 -13.84
N LEU A 155 1.65 3.69 -14.44
CA LEU A 155 1.95 4.93 -13.70
C LEU A 155 0.85 5.23 -12.67
N TYR A 156 -0.41 5.15 -13.09
CA TYR A 156 -1.55 5.28 -12.17
C TYR A 156 -1.47 4.22 -11.05
N PHE A 157 -1.30 2.95 -11.39
CA PHE A 157 -1.25 1.84 -10.44
C PHE A 157 -0.18 2.05 -9.36
N TYR A 158 1.08 2.31 -9.76
CA TYR A 158 2.18 2.46 -8.81
C TYR A 158 2.03 3.71 -7.94
N THR A 159 1.57 4.82 -8.51
CA THR A 159 1.30 6.06 -7.75
C THR A 159 0.16 5.83 -6.73
N ALA A 160 -0.92 5.18 -7.17
CA ALA A 160 -2.09 4.87 -6.37
C ALA A 160 -1.81 3.86 -5.24
N MET A 161 -0.92 2.89 -5.49
CA MET A 161 -0.40 1.96 -4.49
C MET A 161 0.43 2.71 -3.43
N ALA A 162 1.40 3.49 -3.89
CA ALA A 162 2.26 4.26 -3.00
C ALA A 162 1.46 5.20 -2.10
N LEU A 163 0.48 5.92 -2.66
CA LEU A 163 -0.43 6.77 -1.88
C LEU A 163 -1.17 5.99 -0.79
N ARG A 164 -1.84 4.89 -1.14
CA ARG A 164 -2.61 4.08 -0.18
C ARG A 164 -1.73 3.48 0.90
N GLU A 165 -0.53 3.01 0.56
CA GLU A 165 0.40 2.44 1.53
C GLU A 165 0.96 3.50 2.48
N ASN A 166 1.21 4.72 2.01
CA ASN A 166 1.58 5.84 2.87
C ASN A 166 0.44 6.22 3.82
N VAL A 167 -0.81 6.23 3.35
CA VAL A 167 -1.99 6.47 4.23
C VAL A 167 -2.08 5.36 5.29
N LEU A 168 -1.93 4.10 4.90
CA LEU A 168 -1.90 2.98 5.85
C LEU A 168 -0.75 3.10 6.85
N LYS A 169 0.43 3.57 6.41
CA LYS A 169 1.61 3.77 7.24
C LYS A 169 1.39 4.84 8.30
N VAL A 170 0.83 5.98 7.91
CA VAL A 170 0.41 7.06 8.82
C VAL A 170 -0.64 6.58 9.84
N ASN A 171 -1.48 5.61 9.45
CA ASN A 171 -2.46 4.99 10.33
C ASN A 171 -1.91 3.83 11.18
N GLY A 172 -0.59 3.64 11.25
CA GLY A 172 0.04 2.66 12.15
C GLY A 172 0.26 1.28 11.55
N SER A 173 0.11 1.11 10.23
CA SER A 173 0.43 -0.15 9.55
C SER A 173 1.93 -0.45 9.54
N SER A 174 2.30 -1.71 9.74
CA SER A 174 3.67 -2.22 9.72
C SER A 174 4.21 -2.53 8.31
N ILE A 175 3.74 -1.84 7.26
CA ILE A 175 4.28 -1.97 5.90
C ILE A 175 5.78 -1.65 5.91
N ARG A 176 6.59 -2.51 5.26
CA ARG A 176 8.04 -2.31 5.18
C ARG A 176 8.34 -1.11 4.27
N PRO A 177 9.24 -0.19 4.65
CA PRO A 177 9.56 0.99 3.84
C PRO A 177 9.99 0.64 2.42
N TRP A 178 10.76 -0.44 2.23
CA TRP A 178 11.26 -0.85 0.92
C TRP A 178 10.14 -1.00 -0.13
N TRP A 179 8.99 -1.58 0.24
CA TRP A 179 7.85 -1.77 -0.67
C TRP A 179 7.31 -0.43 -1.19
N ILE A 180 7.21 0.58 -0.32
CA ILE A 180 6.78 1.92 -0.70
C ILE A 180 7.80 2.58 -1.63
N HIS A 181 9.10 2.41 -1.36
CA HIS A 181 10.17 2.95 -2.22
C HIS A 181 10.18 2.28 -3.60
N HIS A 182 9.94 0.97 -3.68
CA HIS A 182 9.77 0.26 -4.95
C HIS A 182 8.65 0.88 -5.79
N HIS A 183 7.50 1.15 -5.18
CA HIS A 183 6.39 1.82 -5.89
C HIS A 183 6.76 3.24 -6.37
N TYR A 184 7.57 3.99 -5.61
CA TYR A 184 8.08 5.29 -6.09
C TYR A 184 8.97 5.16 -7.31
N TRP A 185 9.96 4.26 -7.26
CA TRP A 185 10.85 4.02 -8.39
C TRP A 185 10.09 3.54 -9.62
N ALA A 186 9.16 2.59 -9.45
CA ALA A 186 8.32 2.11 -10.53
C ALA A 186 7.46 3.22 -11.15
N ALA A 187 6.84 4.08 -10.34
CA ALA A 187 6.08 5.22 -10.84
C ALA A 187 6.96 6.20 -11.65
N ILE A 188 8.16 6.53 -11.15
CA ILE A 188 9.11 7.39 -11.87
C ILE A 188 9.51 6.75 -13.20
N THR A 189 9.82 5.45 -13.22
CA THR A 189 10.15 4.73 -14.45
C THR A 189 9.01 4.79 -15.46
N MET A 190 7.76 4.58 -15.04
CA MET A 190 6.62 4.66 -15.94
C MET A 190 6.43 6.08 -16.50
N ALA A 191 6.62 7.10 -15.66
CA ALA A 191 6.58 8.49 -16.11
C ALA A 191 7.67 8.79 -17.15
N LEU A 192 8.90 8.34 -16.93
CA LEU A 192 9.99 8.50 -17.89
C LEU A 192 9.71 7.78 -19.21
N LEU A 193 9.25 6.52 -19.16
CA LEU A 193 8.91 5.77 -20.38
C LEU A 193 7.78 6.43 -21.18
N LEU A 194 6.81 7.07 -20.52
CA LEU A 194 5.74 7.82 -21.19
C LEU A 194 6.22 9.10 -21.88
N THR A 195 7.35 9.67 -21.46
CA THR A 195 7.95 10.83 -22.16
C THR A 195 8.69 10.46 -23.44
N LEU A 196 8.98 9.16 -23.63
CA LEU A 196 9.67 8.68 -24.83
C LEU A 196 8.68 8.31 -25.93
N PRO A 197 9.08 8.42 -27.22
CA PRO A 197 8.32 7.86 -28.32
C PRO A 197 8.08 6.36 -28.10
N VAL A 198 6.88 5.89 -28.43
CA VAL A 198 6.49 4.48 -28.19
C VAL A 198 7.32 3.49 -29.03
N ASP A 199 7.81 3.95 -30.18
CA ASP A 199 8.70 3.24 -31.09
C ASP A 199 10.18 3.34 -30.71
N SER A 200 10.52 4.09 -29.64
CA SER A 200 11.89 4.15 -29.15
C SER A 200 12.38 2.77 -28.69
N SER A 201 13.66 2.48 -28.94
CA SER A 201 14.28 1.22 -28.55
C SER A 201 14.17 0.93 -27.06
N ALA A 202 14.22 1.96 -26.22
CA ALA A 202 14.06 1.84 -24.77
C ALA A 202 12.65 1.37 -24.37
N VAL A 203 11.59 1.98 -24.92
CA VAL A 203 10.20 1.58 -24.63
C VAL A 203 9.93 0.18 -25.16
N GLN A 204 10.38 -0.13 -26.38
CA GLN A 204 10.21 -1.45 -26.98
C GLN A 204 10.95 -2.54 -26.18
N ALA A 205 12.19 -2.28 -25.74
CA ALA A 205 12.95 -3.22 -24.92
C ALA A 205 12.29 -3.44 -23.56
N PHE A 206 11.82 -2.37 -22.91
CA PHE A 206 11.07 -2.48 -21.66
C PHE A 206 9.80 -3.31 -21.84
N VAL A 207 8.95 -2.95 -22.81
CA VAL A 207 7.66 -3.61 -23.03
C VAL A 207 7.83 -5.07 -23.38
N ARG A 208 8.80 -5.41 -24.25
CA ARG A 208 9.10 -6.81 -24.59
C ARG A 208 9.49 -7.58 -23.35
N LYS A 209 10.50 -7.14 -22.60
CA LYS A 209 10.94 -7.81 -21.37
C LYS A 209 9.85 -7.86 -20.29
N PHE A 210 9.04 -6.82 -20.17
CA PHE A 210 8.03 -6.72 -19.13
C PHE A 210 6.80 -7.60 -19.42
N LEU A 211 6.40 -7.71 -20.70
CA LEU A 211 5.29 -8.57 -21.11
C LEU A 211 5.70 -10.03 -21.30
N TRP A 212 6.93 -10.26 -21.77
CA TRP A 212 7.46 -11.57 -22.12
C TRP A 212 8.97 -11.62 -21.88
N ASP A 213 9.38 -12.27 -20.79
CA ASP A 213 10.78 -12.59 -20.55
C ASP A 213 10.97 -14.11 -20.57
N ALA A 214 11.38 -14.61 -21.74
CA ALA A 214 11.62 -16.02 -21.96
C ALA A 214 12.72 -16.59 -21.03
N ASP A 215 13.68 -15.75 -20.61
CA ASP A 215 14.84 -16.20 -19.83
C ASP A 215 14.53 -16.27 -18.32
N SER A 216 13.69 -15.37 -17.81
CA SER A 216 13.32 -15.35 -16.38
C SER A 216 12.00 -16.07 -16.06
N GLY A 217 11.14 -16.32 -17.06
CA GLY A 217 9.82 -16.95 -16.89
C GLY A 217 8.85 -16.13 -16.03
N GLN A 218 9.14 -14.84 -15.82
CA GLN A 218 8.34 -13.94 -15.00
C GLN A 218 7.59 -12.95 -15.88
N ASP A 219 6.49 -13.39 -16.45
CA ASP A 219 5.67 -12.49 -17.23
C ASP A 219 4.75 -11.66 -16.33
N VAL A 220 4.58 -10.37 -16.65
CA VAL A 220 3.73 -9.49 -15.84
C VAL A 220 2.26 -9.97 -15.77
N TRP A 221 1.77 -10.69 -16.77
CA TRP A 221 0.44 -11.29 -16.68
C TRP A 221 0.40 -12.35 -15.57
N VAL A 222 1.46 -13.16 -15.39
CA VAL A 222 1.62 -14.06 -14.24
C VAL A 222 1.68 -13.26 -12.94
N GLN A 223 2.38 -12.11 -12.92
CA GLN A 223 2.43 -11.23 -11.75
C GLN A 223 1.02 -10.74 -11.35
N GLY A 224 0.14 -10.45 -12.31
CA GLY A 224 -1.26 -10.12 -12.03
C GLY A 224 -2.02 -11.25 -11.32
N LEU A 225 -1.82 -12.49 -11.77
CA LEU A 225 -2.37 -13.68 -11.12
C LEU A 225 -1.81 -13.88 -9.70
N VAL A 226 -0.49 -13.80 -9.57
CA VAL A 226 0.22 -13.90 -8.30
C VAL A 226 -0.27 -12.84 -7.32
N MET A 227 -0.45 -11.60 -7.77
CA MET A 227 -0.96 -10.51 -6.92
C MET A 227 -2.35 -10.83 -6.35
N MET A 228 -3.25 -11.41 -7.14
CA MET A 228 -4.58 -11.83 -6.67
C MET A 228 -4.49 -12.96 -5.63
N VAL A 229 -3.70 -14.01 -5.90
CA VAL A 229 -3.52 -15.15 -5.00
C VAL A 229 -2.89 -14.69 -3.68
N GLN A 230 -1.83 -13.89 -3.76
CA GLN A 230 -1.16 -13.33 -2.60
C GLN A 230 -2.11 -12.46 -1.78
N ASN A 231 -2.86 -11.56 -2.41
CA ASN A 231 -3.77 -10.67 -1.71
C ASN A 231 -4.89 -11.46 -1.00
N ARG A 232 -5.42 -12.52 -1.62
CA ARG A 232 -6.43 -13.40 -1.01
C ARG A 232 -5.86 -14.15 0.20
N TYR A 233 -4.67 -14.74 0.06
CA TYR A 233 -3.99 -15.48 1.11
C TYR A 233 -3.61 -14.59 2.31
N GLN A 234 -2.93 -13.48 2.03
CA GLN A 234 -2.47 -12.51 3.02
C GLN A 234 -3.64 -11.91 3.81
N ARG A 235 -4.73 -11.54 3.11
CA ARG A 235 -5.95 -11.02 3.75
C ARG A 235 -6.58 -12.03 4.72
N ARG A 236 -6.76 -13.29 4.30
CA ARG A 236 -7.32 -14.35 5.16
C ARG A 236 -6.49 -14.55 6.43
N ARG A 237 -5.17 -14.75 6.26
CA ARG A 237 -4.24 -14.97 7.38
C ARG A 237 -4.23 -13.81 8.37
N MET A 238 -4.27 -12.59 7.85
CA MET A 238 -4.26 -11.38 8.66
C MET A 238 -5.51 -11.26 9.54
N TYR A 239 -6.72 -11.49 8.99
CA TYR A 239 -7.94 -11.48 9.79
C TYR A 239 -7.92 -12.55 10.88
N THR A 240 -7.43 -13.76 10.57
CA THR A 240 -7.25 -14.81 11.58
C THR A 240 -6.29 -14.37 12.69
N ARG A 241 -5.15 -13.75 12.35
CA ARG A 241 -4.19 -13.26 13.37
C ARG A 241 -4.74 -12.11 14.21
N ILE A 242 -5.55 -11.22 13.63
CA ILE A 242 -6.23 -10.16 14.38
C ILE A 242 -7.26 -10.76 15.36
N ALA A 243 -8.04 -11.76 14.91
CA ALA A 243 -8.98 -12.47 15.77
C ALA A 243 -8.29 -13.24 16.92
N LEU A 244 -7.08 -13.75 16.67
CA LEU A 244 -6.22 -14.39 17.68
C LEU A 244 -5.44 -13.40 18.56
N GLY A 245 -5.60 -12.09 18.37
CA GLY A 245 -4.85 -11.07 19.12
C GLY A 245 -3.34 -10.99 18.82
N LYS A 246 -2.86 -11.68 17.77
CA LYS A 246 -1.43 -11.76 17.40
C LYS A 246 -0.95 -10.63 16.50
N ASN A 247 -1.86 -9.88 15.88
CA ASN A 247 -1.56 -8.75 15.00
C ASN A 247 -2.42 -7.54 15.38
N ARG A 248 -1.94 -6.32 15.13
CA ARG A 248 -2.74 -5.10 15.29
C ARG A 248 -3.78 -4.98 14.18
N ALA A 249 -4.85 -4.25 14.46
CA ALA A 249 -5.92 -4.01 13.49
C ALA A 249 -5.40 -3.41 12.15
N MET A 250 -4.40 -2.52 12.23
CA MET A 250 -3.82 -1.83 11.06
C MET A 250 -2.69 -2.57 10.37
N ASP A 251 -2.17 -3.66 10.92
CA ASP A 251 -1.05 -4.39 10.31
C ASP A 251 -1.47 -5.03 8.99
N VAL A 252 -0.84 -4.64 7.89
CA VAL A 252 -0.98 -5.30 6.59
C VAL A 252 0.17 -6.28 6.43
N VAL A 253 -0.13 -7.48 5.92
CA VAL A 253 0.90 -8.45 5.57
C VAL A 253 1.59 -7.97 4.29
N SER A 254 2.66 -7.18 4.44
CA SER A 254 3.66 -7.03 3.39
C SER A 254 4.35 -8.37 3.20
N GLY A 255 4.66 -8.76 1.96
CA GLY A 255 5.37 -10.00 1.64
C GLY A 255 6.43 -10.35 2.70
N GLU A 256 6.30 -11.57 3.24
CA GLU A 256 7.13 -12.24 4.26
C GLU A 256 7.01 -11.83 5.74
N SER A 257 6.35 -10.72 6.13
CA SER A 257 6.50 -10.20 7.50
C SER A 257 5.34 -10.36 8.48
N SER A 258 4.55 -11.44 8.39
CA SER A 258 3.82 -11.89 9.59
C SER A 258 4.50 -13.15 10.11
N GLY A 259 5.16 -13.04 11.27
CA GLY A 259 6.09 -14.02 11.88
C GLY A 259 5.80 -15.47 11.51
N GLY A 260 6.52 -15.94 10.51
CA GLY A 260 6.34 -17.21 9.83
C GLY A 260 7.28 -17.18 8.64
N SER A 261 8.57 -17.16 8.96
CA SER A 261 9.65 -17.33 7.99
C SER A 261 9.33 -18.53 7.11
N GLY A 262 9.36 -18.37 5.78
CA GLY A 262 9.37 -19.48 4.84
C GLY A 262 8.06 -19.85 4.11
N GLN A 263 6.88 -19.33 4.47
CA GLN A 263 5.63 -19.79 3.84
C GLN A 263 5.28 -19.18 2.47
N LEU A 264 5.90 -18.05 2.10
CA LEU A 264 5.77 -17.45 0.76
C LEU A 264 7.09 -17.51 -0.02
N LEU A 265 8.08 -18.28 0.46
CA LEU A 265 9.40 -18.39 -0.18
C LEU A 265 9.29 -18.89 -1.64
N PHE A 266 8.31 -19.75 -1.91
CA PHE A 266 8.01 -20.23 -3.27
C PHE A 266 7.56 -19.11 -4.23
N LEU A 267 6.92 -18.05 -3.72
CA LEU A 267 6.52 -16.90 -4.53
C LEU A 267 7.57 -15.79 -4.54
N TYR A 268 8.69 -15.94 -3.81
CA TYR A 268 9.80 -14.99 -3.81
C TYR A 268 10.40 -14.74 -5.20
N PRO A 269 10.59 -15.74 -6.08
CA PRO A 269 10.98 -15.45 -7.46
C PRO A 269 9.89 -14.66 -8.19
N LEU A 270 8.61 -14.75 -7.82
CA LEU A 270 7.48 -14.13 -8.54
C LEU A 270 7.01 -12.79 -7.93
N LEU A 271 7.76 -12.22 -6.98
CA LEU A 271 7.39 -11.07 -6.14
C LEU A 271 8.07 -9.76 -6.53
#